data_AF-A0A3M2FDU5-F1
#
_entry.id   AF-A0A3M2FDU5-F1
#
_cell.length_a   1.000
_cell.length_b   1.000
_cell.length_c   1.000
_cell.angle_alpha   90.00
_cell.angle_beta   90.00
_cell.angle_gamma   90.00
#
_symmetry.space_group_name_H-M   'P 1'
#
loop_
_entity.id
_entity.type
_entity.pdbx_description
1 polymer ?
#
loop_
_entity_poly.entity_id
_entity_poly.type
_entity_poly.pdbx_seq_one_letter_code
_entity_poly.pdbx_strand_id
1 'polypeptide(L)'
;MKLQRIISGGQTGVDRAALDVARLLKIDHGGWCPAGRRAEDGRIPEEYNLRETREEDYSVRTQRNVADSDGTLILFSPPLSGGTAFTLKCARQLHKSCRIVNLDTPDHPAEIWKWIAKNEIKVLNVAGPRESQRPGIYDRARTYLEALLKPRSPR
;
A
#
# COMPACT_ATOMS: atom_id res chain seq x y z
N MET A 1 -11.06 -11.61 -13.05
CA MET A 1 -9.68 -11.48 -12.53
C MET A 1 -9.74 -11.28 -11.03
N LYS A 2 -8.84 -11.89 -10.24
CA LYS A 2 -8.87 -11.82 -8.77
C LYS A 2 -7.52 -11.29 -8.26
N LEU A 3 -7.57 -10.24 -7.43
CA LEU A 3 -6.40 -9.78 -6.68
C LEU A 3 -5.95 -10.92 -5.76
N GLN A 4 -4.68 -11.29 -5.84
CA GLN A 4 -4.13 -12.45 -5.12
C GLN A 4 -3.46 -12.03 -3.82
N ARG A 5 -2.74 -10.91 -3.85
CA ARG A 5 -1.90 -10.47 -2.74
C ARG A 5 -1.87 -8.96 -2.61
N ILE A 6 -1.81 -8.48 -1.36
CA ILE A 6 -1.53 -7.08 -1.02
C ILE A 6 -0.14 -7.02 -0.39
N ILE A 7 0.72 -6.13 -0.91
CA ILE A 7 2.01 -5.86 -0.27
C ILE A 7 2.10 -4.41 0.19
N SER A 8 2.83 -4.20 1.27
CA SER A 8 3.15 -2.87 1.77
C SER A 8 4.40 -2.91 2.64
N GLY A 9 4.96 -1.75 3.01
CA GLY A 9 6.21 -1.70 3.77
C GLY A 9 6.08 -1.63 5.28
N GLY A 10 4.86 -1.72 5.80
CA GLY A 10 4.59 -1.81 7.23
C GLY A 10 4.95 -0.57 8.03
N GLN A 11 5.02 0.61 7.42
CA GLN A 11 5.02 1.86 8.17
C GLN A 11 3.65 2.10 8.82
N THR A 12 3.55 3.01 9.81
CA THR A 12 2.24 3.50 10.29
C THR A 12 1.44 4.16 9.17
N GLY A 13 0.18 4.49 9.42
CA GLY A 13 -0.68 5.14 8.43
C GLY A 13 -1.13 4.17 7.33
N VAL A 14 -0.93 4.55 6.08
CA VAL A 14 -1.47 3.81 4.92
C VAL A 14 -0.93 2.38 4.82
N ASP A 15 0.35 2.19 5.08
CA ASP A 15 0.99 0.88 4.94
C ASP A 15 0.36 -0.15 5.92
N ARG A 16 0.19 0.24 7.18
CA ARG A 16 -0.46 -0.58 8.21
C ARG A 16 -1.92 -0.86 7.88
N ALA A 17 -2.67 0.16 7.45
CA ALA A 17 -4.06 0.01 7.03
C ALA A 17 -4.22 -1.04 5.91
N ALA A 18 -3.30 -1.07 4.95
CA ALA A 18 -3.33 -2.05 3.87
C ALA A 18 -3.12 -3.49 4.37
N LEU A 19 -2.16 -3.70 5.27
CA LEU A 19 -1.89 -5.01 5.84
C LEU A 19 -3.06 -5.48 6.72
N ASP A 20 -3.65 -4.58 7.51
CA ASP A 20 -4.78 -4.90 8.38
C ASP A 20 -6.04 -5.26 7.58
N VAL A 21 -6.35 -4.52 6.51
CA VAL A 21 -7.48 -4.86 5.64
C VAL A 21 -7.24 -6.18 4.92
N ALA A 22 -6.02 -6.46 4.47
CA ALA A 22 -5.70 -7.74 3.85
C ALA A 22 -5.90 -8.90 4.84
N ARG A 23 -5.44 -8.76 6.09
CA ARG A 23 -5.67 -9.73 7.18
C ARG A 23 -7.16 -9.93 7.46
N LEU A 24 -7.90 -8.84 7.63
CA LEU A 24 -9.34 -8.85 7.90
C LEU A 24 -10.11 -9.61 6.82
N LEU A 25 -9.77 -9.38 5.56
CA LEU A 25 -10.45 -9.98 4.40
C LEU A 25 -9.83 -11.32 3.97
N LYS A 26 -8.85 -11.84 4.72
CA LYS A 26 -8.13 -13.09 4.42
C LYS A 26 -7.50 -13.11 3.02
N ILE A 27 -7.02 -11.95 2.57
CA ILE A 27 -6.20 -11.81 1.36
C ILE A 27 -4.75 -12.06 1.75
N ASP A 28 -4.00 -12.79 0.91
CA ASP A 28 -2.57 -12.98 1.16
C ASP A 28 -1.87 -11.61 1.27
N HIS A 29 -0.95 -11.47 2.23
CA HIS A 29 -0.30 -10.20 2.48
C HIS A 29 1.19 -10.35 2.78
N GLY A 30 1.93 -9.24 2.62
CA GLY A 30 3.33 -9.15 3.03
C GLY A 30 3.99 -7.91 2.48
N GLY A 31 5.25 -8.04 2.06
CA GLY A 31 6.04 -6.95 1.48
C GLY A 31 7.40 -6.83 2.12
N TRP A 32 8.11 -5.77 1.75
CA TRP A 32 9.46 -5.45 2.25
C TRP A 32 9.40 -4.38 3.32
N CYS A 33 10.04 -4.62 4.46
CA CYS A 33 10.26 -3.63 5.52
C CYS A 33 11.77 -3.41 5.73
N PRO A 34 12.19 -2.33 6.41
CA PRO A 34 13.61 -2.11 6.69
C PRO A 34 14.20 -3.20 7.58
N ALA A 35 15.53 -3.32 7.57
CA ALA A 35 16.25 -4.11 8.56
C ALA A 35 15.87 -3.69 10.00
N GLY A 36 15.74 -4.67 10.88
CA GLY A 36 15.21 -4.52 12.24
C GLY A 36 13.70 -4.34 12.30
N ARG A 37 12.98 -4.52 11.19
CA ARG A 37 11.53 -4.27 11.06
C ARG A 37 11.14 -2.88 11.55
N ARG A 38 11.88 -1.85 11.16
CA ARG A 38 11.69 -0.48 11.68
C ARG A 38 10.43 0.20 11.11
N ALA A 39 9.68 0.86 11.97
CA ALA A 39 8.63 1.83 11.67
C ALA A 39 8.75 3.04 12.62
N GLU A 40 7.95 4.09 12.44
CA GLU A 40 8.03 5.29 13.29
C GLU A 40 7.57 5.05 14.74
N ASP A 41 6.70 4.06 14.94
CA ASP A 41 6.17 3.62 16.23
C ASP A 41 6.99 2.49 16.87
N GLY A 42 8.15 2.16 16.29
CA GLY A 42 9.06 1.14 16.77
C GLY A 42 9.13 -0.07 15.85
N ARG A 43 9.21 -1.27 16.43
CA ARG A 43 9.36 -2.53 15.69
C ARG A 43 8.01 -2.98 15.15
N ILE A 44 7.94 -3.25 13.84
CA ILE A 44 6.74 -3.75 13.18
C ILE A 44 6.37 -5.12 13.76
N PRO A 45 5.11 -5.33 14.21
CA PRO A 45 4.65 -6.61 14.75
C PRO A 45 4.92 -7.81 13.83
N GLU A 46 5.25 -8.95 14.42
CA GLU A 46 5.58 -10.21 13.70
C GLU A 46 4.39 -10.79 12.94
N GLU A 47 3.17 -10.43 13.34
CA GLU A 47 1.97 -10.89 12.69
C GLU A 47 1.86 -10.43 11.22
N TYR A 48 2.56 -9.37 10.84
CA TYR A 48 2.68 -8.96 9.44
C TYR A 48 3.75 -9.79 8.73
N ASN A 49 3.36 -10.49 7.67
CA ASN A 49 4.21 -11.35 6.83
C ASN A 49 5.24 -10.57 5.97
N LEU A 50 6.02 -9.70 6.60
CA LEU A 50 7.01 -8.82 5.97
C LEU A 50 8.39 -9.47 5.96
N ARG A 51 9.13 -9.22 4.88
CA ARG A 51 10.53 -9.58 4.70
C ARG A 51 11.39 -8.36 4.95
N GLU A 52 12.47 -8.53 5.70
CA GLU A 52 13.42 -7.44 5.93
C GLU A 52 14.34 -7.24 4.73
N THR A 53 14.63 -5.98 4.41
CA THR A 53 15.78 -5.61 3.60
C THR A 53 17.07 -5.74 4.42
N ARG A 54 18.23 -5.67 3.77
CA ARG A 54 19.52 -5.65 4.49
C ARG A 54 19.78 -4.30 5.13
N GLU A 55 19.21 -3.27 4.53
CA GLU A 55 19.38 -1.87 4.85
C GLU A 55 18.24 -1.38 5.75
N GLU A 56 18.56 -0.49 6.67
CA GLU A 56 17.57 0.20 7.50
C GLU A 56 16.87 1.36 6.77
N ASP A 57 17.36 1.74 5.58
CA ASP A 57 16.80 2.84 4.80
C ASP A 57 15.43 2.48 4.22
N TYR A 58 14.44 3.32 4.53
CA TYR A 58 13.09 3.22 3.98
C TYR A 58 13.04 3.31 2.46
N SER A 59 14.02 3.92 1.80
CA SER A 59 14.05 4.01 0.34
C SER A 59 14.16 2.63 -0.32
N VAL A 60 15.00 1.74 0.25
CA VAL A 60 15.26 0.41 -0.30
C VAL A 60 14.01 -0.46 -0.23
N ARG A 61 13.35 -0.51 0.92
CA ARG A 61 12.09 -1.26 1.07
C ARG A 61 11.00 -0.70 0.16
N THR A 62 10.98 0.61 -0.07
CA THR A 62 9.97 1.26 -0.93
C THR A 62 10.16 0.85 -2.38
N GLN A 63 11.41 0.92 -2.89
CA GLN A 63 11.73 0.50 -4.25
C GLN A 63 11.41 -0.98 -4.47
N ARG A 64 11.74 -1.86 -3.51
CA ARG A 64 11.46 -3.30 -3.63
C ARG A 64 9.97 -3.60 -3.64
N ASN A 65 9.16 -2.95 -2.80
CA ASN A 65 7.70 -3.12 -2.85
C ASN A 65 7.11 -2.67 -4.19
N VAL A 66 7.64 -1.61 -4.80
CA VAL A 66 7.22 -1.21 -6.16
C VAL A 66 7.65 -2.25 -7.19
N ALA A 67 8.91 -2.71 -7.14
CA ALA A 67 9.46 -3.68 -8.09
C ALA A 67 8.73 -5.04 -8.07
N ASP A 68 8.44 -5.54 -6.86
CA ASP A 68 7.84 -6.87 -6.62
C ASP A 68 6.30 -6.87 -6.68
N SER A 69 5.69 -5.77 -7.15
CA SER A 69 4.25 -5.68 -7.41
C SER A 69 3.96 -5.57 -8.91
N ASP A 70 2.74 -5.94 -9.31
CA ASP A 70 2.24 -5.71 -10.67
C ASP A 70 1.78 -4.25 -10.85
N GLY A 71 1.34 -3.63 -9.75
CA GLY A 71 1.05 -2.20 -9.71
C GLY A 71 1.01 -1.64 -8.30
N THR A 72 1.11 -0.32 -8.21
CA THR A 72 1.12 0.42 -6.95
C THR A 72 -0.08 1.36 -6.85
N LEU A 73 -0.86 1.21 -5.78
CA LEU A 73 -1.90 2.14 -5.37
C LEU A 73 -1.33 3.08 -4.29
N ILE A 74 -1.23 4.36 -4.62
CA ILE A 74 -0.81 5.40 -3.68
C ILE A 74 -2.04 6.07 -3.10
N LEU A 75 -2.28 5.92 -1.81
CA LEU A 75 -3.31 6.65 -1.08
C LEU A 75 -2.68 7.81 -0.33
N PHE A 76 -3.22 9.01 -0.47
CA PHE A 76 -2.66 10.18 0.20
C PHE A 76 -3.73 11.24 0.48
N SER A 77 -3.42 12.14 1.41
CA SER A 77 -4.08 13.45 1.52
C SER A 77 -3.05 14.53 1.21
N PRO A 78 -3.35 15.48 0.30
CA PRO A 78 -2.42 16.49 -0.16
C PRO A 78 -1.67 17.26 0.94
N PRO A 79 -0.47 17.76 0.63
CA PRO A 79 0.36 17.45 -0.55
C PRO A 79 0.97 16.04 -0.54
N LEU A 80 1.31 15.56 -1.74
CA LEU A 80 2.11 14.35 -1.98
C LEU A 80 3.59 14.68 -1.72
N SER A 81 4.16 14.16 -0.64
CA SER A 81 5.52 14.51 -0.19
C SER A 81 6.28 13.31 0.39
N GLY A 82 7.57 13.50 0.66
CA GLY A 82 8.41 12.51 1.34
C GLY A 82 8.40 11.13 0.68
N GLY A 83 8.24 10.08 1.50
CA GLY A 83 8.20 8.69 1.06
C GLY A 83 7.11 8.42 0.01
N THR A 84 5.94 9.06 0.13
CA THR A 84 4.84 8.93 -0.86
C THR A 84 5.24 9.44 -2.23
N ALA A 85 5.92 10.59 -2.29
CA ALA A 85 6.45 11.14 -3.55
C ALA A 85 7.58 10.26 -4.12
N PHE A 86 8.40 9.69 -3.25
CA PHE A 86 9.43 8.74 -3.65
C PHE A 86 8.84 7.46 -4.25
N THR A 87 7.78 6.89 -3.68
CA THR A 87 7.07 5.74 -4.26
C THR A 87 6.61 6.01 -5.69
N LEU A 88 6.02 7.19 -5.94
CA LEU A 88 5.61 7.59 -7.29
C LEU A 88 6.80 7.69 -8.25
N LYS A 89 7.93 8.24 -7.78
CA LYS A 89 9.17 8.30 -8.55
C LYS A 89 9.67 6.90 -8.91
N CYS A 90 9.70 5.96 -7.96
CA CYS A 90 10.10 4.57 -8.20
C CYS A 90 9.19 3.90 -9.23
N ALA A 91 7.86 4.06 -9.12
CA ALA A 91 6.92 3.44 -10.04
C ALA A 91 7.13 3.93 -11.48
N ARG A 92 7.38 5.23 -11.65
CA ARG A 92 7.73 5.82 -12.96
C ARG A 92 9.05 5.29 -13.51
N GLN A 93 10.09 5.24 -12.68
CA GLN A 93 11.42 4.77 -13.10
C GLN A 93 11.45 3.29 -13.47
N LEU A 94 10.64 2.48 -12.78
CA LEU A 94 10.54 1.04 -13.04
C LEU A 94 9.46 0.68 -14.07
N HIS A 95 8.82 1.68 -14.70
CA HIS A 95 7.72 1.50 -15.65
C HIS A 95 6.58 0.62 -15.10
N LYS A 96 6.29 0.73 -13.79
CA LYS A 96 5.22 -0.01 -13.12
C LYS A 96 3.92 0.78 -13.15
N SER A 97 2.79 0.09 -13.31
CA SER A 97 1.47 0.70 -13.25
C SER A 97 1.24 1.33 -11.88
N CYS A 98 0.85 2.61 -11.86
CA CYS A 98 0.66 3.37 -10.63
C CYS A 98 -0.66 4.14 -10.68
N ARG A 99 -1.50 3.99 -9.64
CA ARG A 99 -2.71 4.78 -9.45
C ARG A 99 -2.56 5.62 -8.18
N ILE A 100 -2.85 6.91 -8.27
CA ILE A 100 -2.81 7.82 -7.13
C ILE A 100 -4.24 8.20 -6.79
N VAL A 101 -4.63 8.08 -5.52
CA VAL A 101 -5.96 8.42 -5.02
C VAL A 101 -5.82 9.43 -3.89
N ASN A 102 -6.45 10.59 -4.08
CA ASN A 102 -6.63 11.58 -3.03
C ASN A 102 -7.75 11.13 -2.09
N LEU A 103 -7.44 10.82 -0.83
CA LEU A 103 -8.43 10.40 0.16
C LEU A 103 -9.37 11.52 0.60
N ASP A 104 -9.06 12.80 0.33
CA ASP A 104 -9.97 13.94 0.57
C ASP A 104 -11.12 13.96 -0.44
N THR A 105 -10.87 13.44 -1.65
CA THR A 105 -11.84 13.33 -2.73
C THR A 105 -11.61 12.01 -3.49
N PRO A 106 -11.92 10.87 -2.86
CA PRO A 106 -11.46 9.56 -3.34
C PRO A 106 -12.18 9.14 -4.62
N ASP A 107 -11.42 8.53 -5.54
CA ASP A 107 -11.96 7.82 -6.69
C ASP A 107 -12.95 6.74 -6.24
N HIS A 108 -14.05 6.58 -6.95
CA HIS A 108 -14.99 5.50 -6.67
C HIS A 108 -14.26 4.13 -6.80
N PRO A 109 -14.47 3.16 -5.88
CA PRO A 109 -13.81 1.86 -5.92
C PRO A 109 -13.87 1.11 -7.25
N ALA A 110 -14.95 1.32 -8.02
CA ALA A 110 -15.12 0.76 -9.35
C ALA A 110 -14.02 1.19 -10.34
N GLU A 111 -13.52 2.43 -10.24
CA GLU A 111 -12.45 2.94 -11.11
C GLU A 111 -11.11 2.28 -10.77
N ILE A 112 -10.85 1.99 -9.50
CA ILE A 112 -9.66 1.25 -9.07
C ILE A 112 -9.72 -0.19 -9.57
N TRP A 113 -10.89 -0.84 -9.52
CA TRP A 113 -11.05 -2.18 -10.08
C TRP A 113 -10.89 -2.22 -11.60
N LYS A 114 -11.37 -1.20 -12.33
CA LYS A 114 -11.10 -1.07 -13.78
C LYS A 114 -9.61 -0.96 -14.04
N TRP A 115 -8.88 -0.16 -13.26
CA TRP A 115 -7.43 -0.05 -13.36
C TRP A 115 -6.71 -1.37 -13.03
N ILE A 116 -7.10 -2.06 -11.96
CA ILE A 116 -6.57 -3.39 -11.59
C ILE A 116 -6.75 -4.38 -12.74
N ALA A 117 -7.98 -4.49 -13.26
CA ALA A 117 -8.30 -5.42 -14.34
C ALA A 117 -7.55 -5.08 -15.65
N LYS A 118 -7.50 -3.80 -16.04
CA LYS A 118 -6.81 -3.35 -17.25
C LYS A 118 -5.31 -3.66 -17.24
N ASN A 119 -4.69 -3.61 -16.07
CA ASN A 119 -3.24 -3.80 -15.90
C ASN A 119 -2.87 -5.20 -15.42
N GLU A 120 -3.83 -6.13 -15.38
CA GLU A 120 -3.61 -7.50 -14.93
C GLU A 120 -2.98 -7.66 -13.53
N ILE A 121 -3.26 -6.70 -12.64
CA ILE A 121 -2.65 -6.63 -11.31
C ILE A 121 -3.13 -7.78 -10.41
N LYS A 122 -2.21 -8.68 -10.04
CA LYS A 122 -2.44 -9.79 -9.09
C LYS A 122 -1.80 -9.49 -7.73
N VAL A 123 -0.64 -8.83 -7.73
CA VAL A 123 0.06 -8.33 -6.54
C VAL A 123 -0.03 -6.81 -6.52
N LEU A 124 -0.81 -6.27 -5.59
CA LEU A 124 -0.99 -4.83 -5.42
C LEU A 124 -0.12 -4.30 -4.28
N ASN A 125 0.82 -3.42 -4.60
CA ASN A 125 1.48 -2.61 -3.57
C ASN A 125 0.57 -1.46 -3.15
N VAL A 126 0.39 -1.25 -1.85
CA VAL A 126 -0.33 -0.09 -1.30
C VAL A 126 0.63 0.74 -0.47
N ALA A 127 0.69 2.03 -0.76
CA ALA A 127 1.62 2.95 -0.15
C ALA A 127 0.98 4.32 0.13
N GLY A 128 1.51 5.03 1.12
CA GLY A 128 1.06 6.38 1.45
C GLY A 128 1.85 6.98 2.61
N PRO A 129 1.43 8.14 3.13
CA PRO A 129 2.12 8.79 4.23
C PRO A 129 1.94 7.98 5.52
N ARG A 130 2.94 8.16 6.39
CA ARG A 130 2.91 7.68 7.78
C ARG A 130 1.99 8.54 8.64
N GLU A 131 1.54 7.97 9.76
CA GLU A 131 0.53 8.60 10.63
C GLU A 131 0.98 9.97 11.14
N SER A 132 2.25 10.09 11.57
CA SER A 132 2.80 11.37 12.03
C SER A 132 2.80 12.49 10.96
N GLN A 133 2.79 12.15 9.68
CA GLN A 133 2.74 13.13 8.58
C GLN A 133 1.32 13.57 8.25
N ARG A 134 0.35 12.67 8.44
CA ARG A 134 -1.07 12.90 8.17
C ARG A 134 -1.90 12.19 9.25
N PRO A 135 -2.14 12.85 10.39
CA PRO A 135 -2.99 12.28 11.43
C PRO A 135 -4.38 11.90 10.88
N GLY A 136 -4.85 10.72 11.21
CA GLY A 136 -6.08 10.10 10.72
C GLY A 136 -5.94 9.40 9.36
N ILE A 137 -4.75 9.34 8.74
CA ILE A 137 -4.61 8.72 7.41
C ILE A 137 -4.81 7.21 7.47
N TYR A 138 -4.41 6.55 8.57
CA TYR A 138 -4.67 5.12 8.76
C TYR A 138 -6.18 4.80 8.61
N ASP A 139 -7.05 5.47 9.37
CA ASP A 139 -8.48 5.18 9.38
C ASP A 139 -9.14 5.45 8.02
N ARG A 140 -8.71 6.52 7.36
CA ARG A 140 -9.20 6.90 6.04
C ARG A 140 -8.78 5.89 4.97
N ALA A 141 -7.52 5.46 5.00
CA ALA A 141 -7.03 4.42 4.11
C ALA A 141 -7.73 3.08 4.36
N ARG A 142 -7.89 2.69 5.63
CA ARG A 142 -8.59 1.46 6.03
C ARG A 142 -10.03 1.45 5.53
N THR A 143 -10.77 2.53 5.76
CA THR A 143 -12.16 2.69 5.31
C THR A 143 -12.27 2.57 3.79
N TYR A 144 -11.38 3.25 3.07
CA TYR A 144 -11.35 3.21 1.61
C TYR A 144 -11.03 1.80 1.09
N LEU A 145 -10.00 1.16 1.64
CA LEU A 145 -9.56 -0.18 1.24
C LEU A 145 -10.60 -1.25 1.57
N GLU A 146 -11.28 -1.16 2.70
CA GLU A 146 -12.41 -2.06 3.00
C GLU A 146 -13.53 -1.91 1.96
N ALA A 147 -13.92 -0.68 1.61
CA ALA A 147 -14.94 -0.45 0.58
C ALA A 147 -14.48 -0.95 -0.79
N LEU A 148 -13.18 -0.85 -1.09
CA LEU A 148 -12.57 -1.33 -2.32
C LEU A 148 -12.53 -2.86 -2.40
N LEU A 149 -12.15 -3.54 -1.32
CA LEU A 149 -11.77 -4.95 -1.33
C LEU A 149 -12.84 -5.87 -0.76
N LYS A 150 -13.88 -5.33 -0.11
CA LYS A 150 -15.02 -6.13 0.38
C LYS A 150 -15.57 -6.99 -0.76
N PRO A 151 -15.79 -8.30 -0.52
CA PRO A 151 -16.39 -9.17 -1.50
C PRO A 151 -17.72 -8.57 -1.95
N ARG A 152 -17.87 -8.33 -3.25
CA ARG A 152 -19.19 -8.07 -3.80
C ARG A 152 -19.97 -9.37 -3.63
N SER A 153 -21.05 -9.34 -2.82
CA SER A 153 -21.99 -10.44 -2.78
C SER A 153 -22.36 -10.82 -4.21
N PRO A 154 -22.41 -12.12 -4.55
CA PRO A 154 -22.95 -12.52 -5.85
C PRO A 154 -24.35 -11.93 -5.96
N ARG A 155 -24.59 -11.15 -7.01
CA ARG A 155 -25.94 -10.84 -7.46
C ARG A 155 -26.51 -12.07 -8.14
#